data_AF-A0AAE0ZF92-F1
#
_entry.id   AF-A0AAE0ZF92-F1
#
_cell.length_a   1.000
_cell.length_b   1.000
_cell.length_c   1.000
_cell.angle_alpha   90.00
_cell.angle_beta   90.00
_cell.angle_gamma   90.00
#
_symmetry.space_group_name_H-M   'P 1'
#
loop_
_entity.id
_entity.type
_entity.pdbx_description
1 polymer ?
#
loop_
_entity_poly.entity_id
_entity_poly.type
_entity_poly.pdbx_seq_one_letter_code
_entity_poly.pdbx_strand_id
1 'polypeptide(L)'
;MALFTGRELTPSLIYSPRYQGSPDMALLTGRDLTPSLINSPHCQGSPDMALLIGRDLTLSLIYSPHCQGSPDMALLTGRDLTLSLIYSPHCQGSPDMALLTGRDLTPSLIYSPHCQGSPDMALLTGRDLTPSLINSPHCQGSPDMALLTGRDLTLSLIYLPRYQGTPDMALLTGRDLTLSLIYSPHYKGSQDMALLTGRDLTLSLINSPHYQGSPDMAQLTGRDLTPSLT
;
A
#
# COMPACT_ATOMS: atom_id res chain seq x y z
N MET A 1 -11.32 -11.07 18.88
CA MET A 1 -10.11 -10.55 19.55
C MET A 1 -9.11 -11.68 19.83
N ALA A 2 -7.99 -11.68 19.09
CA ALA A 2 -6.85 -12.54 19.35
C ALA A 2 -5.66 -11.69 19.84
N LEU A 3 -5.02 -12.09 20.94
CA LEU A 3 -3.88 -11.39 21.53
C LEU A 3 -2.70 -12.35 21.69
N PHE A 4 -1.57 -12.01 21.07
CA PHE A 4 -0.30 -12.71 21.29
C PHE A 4 0.75 -11.73 21.80
N THR A 5 1.41 -12.10 22.90
CA THR A 5 2.48 -11.30 23.51
C THR A 5 3.68 -12.21 23.79
N GLY A 6 4.87 -11.73 23.48
CA GLY A 6 6.09 -12.52 23.69
C GLY A 6 7.33 -11.75 23.25
N ARG A 7 8.51 -12.20 23.71
CA ARG A 7 9.76 -11.60 23.25
C ARG A 7 10.03 -11.94 21.78
N GLU A 8 9.85 -13.20 21.43
CA GLU A 8 9.97 -13.76 20.08
C GLU A 8 8.64 -14.45 19.76
N LEU A 9 8.02 -14.10 18.62
CA LEU A 9 6.77 -14.73 18.17
C LEU A 9 6.86 -15.04 16.67
N THR A 10 6.65 -16.30 16.32
CA THR A 10 6.68 -16.79 14.93
C THR A 10 5.38 -17.52 14.56
N PRO A 11 4.19 -16.93 14.78
CA PRO A 11 2.94 -17.64 14.55
C PRO A 11 2.68 -17.81 13.05
N SER A 12 2.16 -18.98 12.69
CA SER A 12 1.60 -19.24 11.37
C SER A 12 0.09 -19.40 11.49
N LEU A 13 -0.67 -18.50 10.89
CA LEU A 13 -2.12 -18.46 11.02
C LEU A 13 -2.77 -18.42 9.64
N ILE A 14 -3.81 -19.24 9.46
CA ILE A 14 -4.74 -19.15 8.35
C ILE A 14 -6.07 -18.71 8.94
N TYR A 15 -6.57 -17.59 8.45
CA TYR A 15 -7.79 -16.96 8.89
C TYR A 15 -8.72 -16.76 7.70
N SER A 16 -9.92 -17.32 7.75
CA SER A 16 -10.91 -17.17 6.66
C SER A 16 -12.31 -17.09 7.25
N PRO A 17 -12.55 -16.10 8.11
CA PRO A 17 -13.82 -16.01 8.79
C PRO A 17 -14.93 -15.58 7.83
N ARG A 18 -16.17 -15.84 8.25
CA ARG A 18 -17.37 -15.27 7.64
C ARG A 18 -18.12 -14.47 8.69
N TYR A 19 -18.31 -13.18 8.44
CA TYR A 19 -19.01 -12.32 9.38
C TYR A 19 -20.18 -11.59 8.73
N GLN A 20 -21.27 -11.48 9.49
CA GLN A 20 -22.34 -10.51 9.28
C GLN A 20 -22.39 -9.62 10.52
N GLY A 21 -21.87 -8.40 10.45
CA GLY A 21 -21.88 -7.46 11.58
C GLY A 21 -20.52 -7.01 12.11
N SER A 22 -20.24 -7.29 13.40
CA SER A 22 -19.30 -6.58 14.29
C SER A 22 -17.81 -6.76 13.97
N PRO A 23 -16.94 -5.78 14.33
CA PRO A 23 -15.51 -5.78 14.02
C PRO A 23 -14.73 -6.89 14.75
N ASP A 24 -13.75 -7.51 14.08
CA ASP A 24 -12.72 -8.33 14.73
C ASP A 24 -11.40 -7.56 14.88
N MET A 25 -10.61 -7.94 15.89
CA MET A 25 -9.32 -7.32 16.19
C MET A 25 -8.25 -8.37 16.48
N ALA A 26 -7.14 -8.32 15.77
CA ALA A 26 -5.94 -9.09 16.05
C ALA A 26 -4.82 -8.17 16.54
N LEU A 27 -4.24 -8.48 17.70
CA LEU A 27 -3.10 -7.75 18.27
C LEU A 27 -1.92 -8.71 18.50
N LEU A 28 -0.80 -8.44 17.84
CA LEU A 28 0.47 -9.11 18.11
C LEU A 28 1.48 -8.07 18.61
N THR A 29 2.07 -8.33 19.77
CA THR A 29 3.12 -7.48 20.34
C THR A 29 4.33 -8.28 20.74
N GLY A 30 5.52 -7.78 20.44
CA GLY A 30 6.75 -8.44 20.85
C GLY A 30 8.00 -7.65 20.50
N ARG A 31 9.17 -8.21 20.77
CA ARG A 31 10.42 -7.57 20.35
C ARG A 31 10.74 -7.96 18.92
N ASP A 32 10.74 -9.26 18.67
CA ASP A 32 11.11 -9.88 17.40
C ASP A 32 9.90 -10.70 16.91
N LEU A 33 9.25 -10.21 15.87
CA LEU A 33 8.01 -10.79 15.34
C LEU A 33 8.26 -11.32 13.93
N THR A 34 8.04 -12.62 13.70
CA THR A 34 8.06 -13.19 12.35
C THR A 34 6.77 -13.94 11.98
N PRO A 35 5.60 -13.29 12.02
CA PRO A 35 4.33 -13.91 11.68
C PRO A 35 4.21 -14.25 10.19
N SER A 36 3.52 -15.34 9.90
CA SER A 36 3.06 -15.71 8.56
C SER A 36 1.54 -15.86 8.58
N LEU A 37 0.86 -15.01 7.82
CA LEU A 37 -0.58 -14.86 7.88
C LEU A 37 -1.19 -15.06 6.48
N ILE A 38 -2.24 -15.87 6.40
CA ILE A 38 -3.14 -15.88 5.25
C ILE A 38 -4.50 -15.46 5.79
N ASN A 39 -5.02 -14.33 5.32
CA ASN A 39 -6.33 -13.83 5.72
C ASN A 39 -7.23 -13.63 4.49
N SER A 40 -8.39 -14.31 4.49
CA SER A 40 -9.38 -14.24 3.41
C SER A 40 -10.78 -14.16 3.98
N PRO A 41 -11.12 -13.03 4.65
CA PRO A 41 -12.41 -12.89 5.28
C PRO A 41 -13.52 -12.65 4.24
N HIS A 42 -14.72 -13.16 4.53
CA HIS A 42 -15.94 -12.79 3.80
C HIS A 42 -16.84 -11.98 4.74
N CYS A 43 -17.03 -10.69 4.43
CA CYS A 43 -17.70 -9.77 5.33
C CYS A 43 -18.87 -9.05 4.67
N GLN A 44 -19.96 -8.89 5.43
CA GLN A 44 -20.97 -7.86 5.22
C GLN A 44 -21.08 -7.01 6.51
N GLY A 45 -20.63 -5.75 6.47
CA GLY A 45 -20.74 -4.85 7.63
C GLY A 45 -19.49 -4.04 8.02
N SER A 46 -19.09 -4.17 9.29
CA SER A 46 -18.15 -3.28 10.03
C SER A 46 -16.68 -3.72 9.88
N PRO A 47 -15.70 -2.82 10.17
CA PRO A 47 -14.27 -3.00 9.83
C PRO A 47 -13.54 -4.09 10.64
N ASP A 48 -12.60 -4.85 10.03
CA ASP A 48 -11.60 -5.63 10.77
C ASP A 48 -10.33 -4.80 11.04
N MET A 49 -9.68 -5.03 12.19
CA MET A 49 -8.44 -4.36 12.59
C MET A 49 -7.31 -5.35 12.90
N ALA A 50 -6.17 -5.20 12.23
CA ALA A 50 -4.93 -5.88 12.57
C ALA A 50 -3.88 -4.89 13.07
N LEU A 51 -3.37 -5.12 14.29
CA LEU A 51 -2.32 -4.29 14.90
C LEU A 51 -1.10 -5.16 15.23
N LEU A 52 0.03 -4.86 14.61
CA LEU A 52 1.31 -5.49 14.91
C LEU A 52 2.30 -4.44 15.40
N ILE A 53 2.80 -4.63 16.62
CA ILE A 53 3.78 -3.73 17.23
C ILE A 53 5.00 -4.54 17.64
N GLY A 54 6.14 -4.25 17.03
CA GLY A 54 7.40 -4.87 17.42
C GLY A 54 8.59 -3.96 17.25
N ARG A 55 9.75 -4.37 17.76
CA ARG A 55 10.99 -3.64 17.45
C ARG A 55 11.46 -4.04 16.06
N ASP A 56 11.60 -5.35 15.85
CA ASP A 56 12.08 -5.95 14.62
C ASP A 56 10.95 -6.88 14.12
N LEU A 57 10.37 -6.56 12.97
CA LEU A 57 9.18 -7.25 12.46
C LEU A 57 9.43 -7.71 11.03
N THR A 58 9.27 -9.01 10.79
CA THR A 58 9.25 -9.63 9.47
C THR A 58 7.90 -10.28 9.25
N LEU A 59 6.99 -9.63 8.53
CA LEU A 59 5.66 -10.18 8.24
C LEU A 59 5.61 -10.71 6.81
N SER A 60 5.05 -11.91 6.66
CA SER A 60 4.51 -12.39 5.39
C SER A 60 3.00 -12.46 5.50
N LEU A 61 2.28 -11.70 4.67
CA LEU A 61 0.82 -11.64 4.69
C LEU A 61 0.26 -11.83 3.28
N ILE A 62 -0.70 -12.73 3.15
CA ILE A 62 -1.62 -12.78 2.00
C ILE A 62 -2.97 -12.32 2.52
N TYR A 63 -3.48 -11.22 1.97
CA TYR A 63 -4.76 -10.62 2.33
C TYR A 63 -5.67 -10.58 1.10
N SER A 64 -6.77 -11.31 1.14
CA SER A 64 -7.71 -11.42 0.01
C SER A 64 -9.16 -11.43 0.52
N PRO A 65 -9.63 -10.29 1.06
CA PRO A 65 -10.98 -10.16 1.57
C PRO A 65 -11.98 -10.12 0.44
N HIS A 66 -13.21 -10.54 0.72
CA HIS A 66 -14.34 -10.30 -0.16
C HIS A 66 -15.46 -9.66 0.64
N CYS A 67 -15.60 -8.35 0.49
CA CYS A 67 -16.37 -7.52 1.41
C CYS A 67 -17.44 -6.67 0.70
N GLN A 68 -18.57 -6.49 1.37
CA GLN A 68 -19.55 -5.44 1.07
C GLN A 68 -19.74 -4.58 2.32
N GLY A 69 -19.33 -3.30 2.29
CA GLY A 69 -19.45 -2.40 3.45
C GLY A 69 -18.21 -1.56 3.77
N SER A 70 -17.82 -1.56 5.05
CA SER A 70 -16.84 -0.62 5.66
C SER A 70 -15.39 -1.13 5.59
N PRO A 71 -14.37 -0.26 5.75
CA PRO A 71 -12.92 -0.55 5.59
C PRO A 71 -12.35 -1.70 6.43
N ASP A 72 -11.31 -2.38 5.99
CA ASP A 72 -10.37 -3.05 6.90
C ASP A 72 -9.15 -2.16 7.20
N MET A 73 -8.57 -2.26 8.40
CA MET A 73 -7.40 -1.49 8.80
C MET A 73 -6.25 -2.38 9.28
N ALA A 74 -5.07 -2.19 8.67
CA ALA A 74 -3.82 -2.78 9.12
C ALA A 74 -2.85 -1.69 9.60
N LEU A 75 -2.42 -1.79 10.86
CA LEU A 75 -1.41 -0.91 11.46
C LEU A 75 -0.19 -1.74 11.87
N LEU A 76 0.96 -1.42 11.29
CA LEU A 76 2.25 -2.01 11.63
C LEU A 76 3.19 -0.93 12.13
N THR A 77 3.73 -1.13 13.33
CA THR A 77 4.69 -0.20 13.93
C THR A 77 5.92 -0.96 14.40
N GLY A 78 7.09 -0.45 14.04
CA GLY A 78 8.34 -0.94 14.61
C GLY A 78 9.55 -0.12 14.25
N ARG A 79 10.72 -0.55 14.72
CA ARG A 79 11.96 0.13 14.36
C ARG A 79 12.38 -0.32 12.96
N ASP A 80 12.51 -1.63 12.79
CA ASP A 80 12.96 -2.26 11.55
C ASP A 80 11.83 -3.16 11.06
N LEU A 81 11.21 -2.80 9.94
CA LEU A 81 10.07 -3.53 9.36
C LEU A 81 10.43 -4.08 7.98
N THR A 82 10.37 -5.40 7.85
CA THR A 82 10.35 -6.10 6.57
C THR A 82 8.97 -6.70 6.37
N LEU A 83 8.31 -6.33 5.27
CA LEU A 83 6.97 -6.81 4.94
C LEU A 83 6.98 -7.44 3.56
N SER A 84 6.40 -8.61 3.43
CA SER A 84 5.93 -9.15 2.14
C SER A 84 4.42 -9.26 2.21
N LEU A 85 3.73 -8.45 1.41
CA LEU A 85 2.27 -8.41 1.37
C LEU A 85 1.77 -8.69 -0.04
N ILE A 86 0.84 -9.62 -0.16
CA ILE A 86 -0.03 -9.75 -1.32
C ILE A 86 -1.42 -9.30 -0.90
N TYR A 87 -1.88 -8.22 -1.50
CA TYR A 87 -3.16 -7.59 -1.23
C TYR A 87 -4.05 -7.71 -2.48
N SER A 88 -5.15 -8.46 -2.38
CA SER A 88 -6.06 -8.70 -3.52
C SER A 88 -7.51 -8.75 -3.06
N PRO A 89 -8.05 -7.62 -2.59
CA PRO A 89 -9.42 -7.52 -2.14
C PRO A 89 -10.40 -7.56 -3.32
N HIS A 90 -11.59 -8.08 -3.06
CA HIS A 90 -12.74 -7.94 -3.96
C HIS A 90 -13.89 -7.26 -3.22
N CYS A 91 -14.02 -5.94 -3.40
CA CYS A 91 -14.86 -5.12 -2.53
C CYS A 91 -15.91 -4.29 -3.29
N GLN A 92 -17.08 -4.12 -2.67
CA GLN A 92 -18.06 -3.09 -3.02
C GLN A 92 -18.31 -2.20 -1.82
N GLY A 93 -17.90 -0.92 -1.86
CA GLY A 93 -18.09 0.02 -0.75
C GLY A 93 -16.90 0.91 -0.41
N SER A 94 -16.62 1.03 0.89
CA SER A 94 -15.59 1.89 1.47
C SER A 94 -14.24 1.17 1.57
N PRO A 95 -13.13 1.92 1.65
CA PRO A 95 -11.82 1.39 1.29
C PRO A 95 -10.99 0.87 2.45
N ASP A 96 -10.00 0.05 2.16
CA ASP A 96 -9.08 -0.49 3.16
C ASP A 96 -7.90 0.48 3.42
N MET A 97 -7.36 0.47 4.64
CA MET A 97 -6.21 1.29 5.02
C MET A 97 -5.05 0.45 5.55
N ALA A 98 -3.86 0.69 5.00
CA ALA A 98 -2.61 0.15 5.51
C ALA A 98 -1.69 1.29 5.98
N LEU A 99 -1.32 1.27 7.26
CA LEU A 99 -0.38 2.20 7.86
C LEU A 99 0.87 1.45 8.35
N LEU A 100 2.02 1.77 7.79
CA LEU A 100 3.33 1.29 8.22
C LEU A 100 4.16 2.45 8.75
N THR A 101 4.61 2.33 10.00
CA THR A 101 5.49 3.31 10.62
C THR A 101 6.73 2.66 11.19
N GLY A 102 7.89 3.20 10.85
CA GLY A 102 9.12 2.76 11.48
C GLY A 102 10.34 3.57 11.12
N ARG A 103 11.52 3.13 11.55
CA ARG A 103 12.76 3.80 11.20
C ARG A 103 13.21 3.33 9.82
N ASP A 104 13.36 2.02 9.66
CA ASP A 104 13.89 1.39 8.46
C ASP A 104 12.79 0.44 7.92
N LEU A 105 12.22 0.77 6.75
CA LEU A 105 11.11 0.01 6.15
C LEU A 105 11.52 -0.58 4.80
N THR A 106 11.38 -1.90 4.65
CA THR A 106 11.65 -2.62 3.41
C THR A 106 10.45 -3.44 2.93
N PRO A 107 9.29 -2.82 2.62
CA PRO A 107 8.11 -3.55 2.19
C PRO A 107 8.19 -3.96 0.72
N SER A 108 7.81 -5.20 0.44
CA SER A 108 7.49 -5.71 -0.89
C SER A 108 5.98 -5.91 -0.95
N LEU A 109 5.28 -5.09 -1.73
CA LEU A 109 3.82 -5.12 -1.82
C LEU A 109 3.40 -5.46 -3.25
N ILE A 110 2.53 -6.46 -3.37
CA ILE A 110 1.74 -6.70 -4.58
C ILE A 110 0.32 -6.31 -4.23
N TYR A 111 -0.23 -5.35 -4.94
CA TYR A 111 -1.55 -4.80 -4.69
C TYR A 111 -2.37 -4.87 -5.99
N SER A 112 -3.43 -5.67 -5.94
CA SER A 112 -4.28 -6.02 -7.10
C SER A 112 -5.76 -6.10 -6.71
N PRO A 113 -6.34 -4.99 -6.23
CA PRO A 113 -7.75 -4.93 -5.87
C PRO A 113 -8.66 -5.08 -7.09
N HIS A 114 -9.85 -5.60 -6.85
CA HIS A 114 -10.97 -5.53 -7.79
C HIS A 114 -12.17 -4.90 -7.11
N CYS A 115 -12.36 -3.58 -7.28
CA CYS A 115 -13.26 -2.80 -6.45
C CYS A 115 -14.27 -1.95 -7.24
N GLN A 116 -15.46 -1.78 -6.67
CA GLN A 116 -16.43 -0.76 -7.08
C GLN A 116 -16.71 0.17 -5.90
N GLY A 117 -16.34 1.44 -5.98
CA GLY A 117 -16.58 2.42 -4.91
C GLY A 117 -15.42 3.36 -4.58
N SER A 118 -15.12 3.47 -3.28
CA SER A 118 -14.13 4.41 -2.71
C SER A 118 -12.74 3.76 -2.59
N PRO A 119 -11.66 4.54 -2.41
CA PRO A 119 -10.30 4.08 -2.73
C PRO A 119 -9.42 3.72 -1.54
N ASP A 120 -8.56 2.70 -1.69
CA ASP A 120 -7.66 2.24 -0.62
C ASP A 120 -6.54 3.26 -0.37
N MET A 121 -6.09 3.30 0.89
CA MET A 121 -5.01 4.19 1.31
C MET A 121 -3.84 3.40 1.89
N ALA A 122 -2.65 3.65 1.33
CA ALA A 122 -1.39 3.15 1.86
C ALA A 122 -0.53 4.32 2.36
N LEU A 123 -0.20 4.31 3.65
CA LEU A 123 0.68 5.29 4.27
C LEU A 123 1.93 4.60 4.82
N LEU A 124 3.10 4.96 4.29
CA LEU A 124 4.39 4.51 4.79
C LEU A 124 5.18 5.72 5.30
N THR A 125 5.55 5.68 6.57
CA THR A 125 6.36 6.73 7.19
C THR A 125 7.59 6.15 7.85
N GLY A 126 8.76 6.63 7.45
CA GLY A 126 9.98 6.25 8.13
C GLY A 126 11.19 7.11 7.81
N ARG A 127 12.36 6.74 8.33
CA ARG A 127 13.59 7.46 8.02
C ARG A 127 14.14 6.97 6.69
N ASP A 128 14.34 5.66 6.59
CA ASP A 128 14.96 4.99 5.46
C ASP A 128 13.92 4.03 4.88
N LEU A 129 13.47 4.30 3.65
CA LEU A 129 12.37 3.59 2.99
C LEU A 129 12.87 2.95 1.69
N THR A 130 12.76 1.62 1.58
CA THR A 130 13.07 0.90 0.33
C THR A 130 11.91 0.03 -0.16
N PRO A 131 10.74 0.62 -0.45
CA PRO A 131 9.58 -0.12 -0.96
C PRO A 131 9.80 -0.66 -2.38
N SER A 132 9.31 -1.87 -2.60
CA SER A 132 9.10 -2.46 -3.93
C SER A 132 7.61 -2.73 -4.10
N LEU A 133 7.00 -2.08 -5.08
CA LEU A 133 5.56 -2.05 -5.26
C LEU A 133 5.19 -2.55 -6.65
N ILE A 134 4.25 -3.49 -6.72
CA ILE A 134 3.51 -3.82 -7.94
C ILE A 134 2.06 -3.45 -7.66
N ASN A 135 1.54 -2.49 -8.41
CA ASN A 135 0.20 -1.96 -8.25
C ASN A 135 -0.56 -2.20 -9.57
N SER A 136 -1.50 -3.14 -9.57
CA SER A 136 -2.33 -3.51 -10.74
C SER A 136 -3.82 -3.59 -10.38
N PRO A 137 -4.43 -2.47 -9.98
CA PRO A 137 -5.82 -2.42 -9.56
C PRO A 137 -6.74 -2.48 -10.77
N HIS A 138 -7.91 -3.10 -10.59
CA HIS A 138 -9.02 -3.00 -11.52
C HIS A 138 -10.25 -2.45 -10.81
N CYS A 139 -10.50 -1.15 -10.94
CA CYS A 139 -11.60 -0.53 -10.21
C CYS A 139 -12.46 0.41 -11.06
N GLN A 140 -13.68 0.62 -10.57
CA GLN A 140 -14.61 1.65 -11.05
C GLN A 140 -14.96 2.59 -9.90
N GLY A 141 -14.69 3.90 -10.04
CA GLY A 141 -15.01 4.88 -8.99
C GLY A 141 -13.89 5.87 -8.65
N SER A 142 -13.64 6.05 -7.36
CA SER A 142 -12.73 7.05 -6.77
C SER A 142 -11.28 6.54 -6.66
N PRO A 143 -10.29 7.42 -6.45
CA PRO A 143 -8.87 7.10 -6.71
C PRO A 143 -8.03 6.66 -5.52
N ASP A 144 -7.20 5.62 -5.68
CA ASP A 144 -6.29 5.09 -4.65
C ASP A 144 -5.23 6.13 -4.27
N MET A 145 -4.89 6.19 -2.97
CA MET A 145 -3.90 7.12 -2.44
C MET A 145 -2.72 6.39 -1.81
N ALA A 146 -1.53 6.66 -2.33
CA ALA A 146 -0.28 6.22 -1.74
C ALA A 146 0.51 7.44 -1.22
N LEU A 147 0.77 7.47 0.08
CA LEU A 147 1.62 8.48 0.73
C LEU A 147 2.86 7.82 1.32
N LEU A 148 4.03 8.19 0.79
CA LEU A 148 5.31 7.74 1.30
C LEU A 148 6.11 8.95 1.78
N THR A 149 6.46 8.95 3.06
CA THR A 149 7.24 10.02 3.68
C THR A 149 8.47 9.47 4.36
N GLY A 150 9.65 9.89 3.91
CA GLY A 150 10.87 9.58 4.64
C GLY A 150 12.04 10.49 4.34
N ARG A 151 13.16 10.28 5.02
CA ARG A 151 14.36 11.07 4.76
C ARG A 151 15.03 10.57 3.48
N ASP A 152 15.29 9.27 3.43
CA ASP A 152 15.98 8.60 2.34
C ASP A 152 15.01 7.56 1.77
N LEU A 153 14.55 7.75 0.53
CA LEU A 153 13.53 6.90 -0.10
C LEU A 153 14.03 6.35 -1.44
N THR A 154 14.03 5.03 -1.56
CA THR A 154 14.29 4.31 -2.81
C THR A 154 13.05 3.49 -3.17
N LEU A 155 12.28 3.96 -4.13
CA LEU A 155 11.07 3.25 -4.58
C LEU A 155 11.32 2.58 -5.93
N SER A 156 10.96 1.31 -6.00
CA SER A 156 10.70 0.62 -7.28
C SER A 156 9.21 0.38 -7.40
N LEU A 157 8.57 0.95 -8.43
CA LEU A 157 7.14 0.84 -8.66
C LEU A 157 6.86 0.34 -10.08
N ILE A 158 6.04 -0.71 -10.17
CA ILE A 158 5.38 -1.13 -11.40
C ILE A 158 3.89 -0.79 -11.24
N TYR A 159 3.39 0.12 -12.06
CA TYR A 159 2.03 0.64 -11.96
C TYR A 159 1.28 0.36 -13.27
N LEU A 160 0.32 -0.55 -13.19
CA LEU A 160 -0.42 -1.14 -14.32
C LEU A 160 -1.94 -1.13 -14.07
N PRO A 161 -2.54 0.02 -13.71
CA PRO A 161 -3.93 0.04 -13.36
C PRO A 161 -4.87 -0.09 -14.55
N ARG A 162 -6.09 -0.52 -14.26
CA ARG A 162 -7.24 -0.47 -15.16
C ARG A 162 -8.40 0.23 -14.46
N TYR A 163 -8.55 1.51 -14.73
CA TYR A 163 -9.61 2.31 -14.12
C TYR A 163 -10.61 2.87 -15.12
N GLN A 164 -11.83 3.04 -14.63
CA GLN A 164 -12.86 3.87 -15.21
C GLN A 164 -13.39 4.79 -14.10
N GLY A 165 -13.14 6.11 -14.20
CA GLY A 165 -13.56 7.03 -13.14
C GLY A 165 -12.63 8.23 -12.95
N THR A 166 -12.32 8.53 -11.69
CA THR A 166 -11.40 9.60 -11.27
C THR A 166 -10.01 9.04 -10.91
N PRO A 167 -8.97 9.87 -10.95
CA PRO A 167 -7.58 9.43 -11.06
C PRO A 167 -6.78 9.33 -9.75
N ASP A 168 -5.86 8.36 -9.70
CA ASP A 168 -5.02 8.00 -8.54
C ASP A 168 -4.04 9.12 -8.12
N MET A 169 -3.75 9.17 -6.82
CA MET A 169 -2.77 10.12 -6.27
C MET A 169 -1.63 9.41 -5.55
N ALA A 170 -0.41 9.64 -6.03
CA ALA A 170 0.81 9.24 -5.33
C ALA A 170 1.56 10.49 -4.84
N LEU A 171 1.76 10.57 -3.52
CA LEU A 171 2.57 11.61 -2.89
C LEU A 171 3.82 11.00 -2.26
N LEU A 172 4.98 11.37 -2.79
CA LEU A 172 6.28 10.97 -2.26
C LEU A 172 7.00 12.20 -1.75
N THR A 173 7.36 12.17 -0.46
CA THR A 173 8.10 13.27 0.17
C THR A 173 9.35 12.73 0.83
N GLY A 174 10.49 13.35 0.54
CA GLY A 174 11.71 13.06 1.27
C GLY A 174 12.88 13.97 0.96
N ARG A 175 14.01 13.75 1.61
CA ARG A 175 15.21 14.54 1.35
C ARG A 175 15.91 14.00 0.11
N ASP A 176 16.21 12.71 0.12
CA ASP A 176 16.97 12.02 -0.91
C ASP A 176 16.05 10.95 -1.52
N LEU A 177 15.63 11.16 -2.77
CA LEU A 177 14.61 10.38 -3.46
C LEU A 177 15.21 9.69 -4.69
N THR A 178 15.12 8.37 -4.74
CA THR A 178 15.40 7.57 -5.94
C THR A 178 14.14 6.82 -6.35
N LEU A 179 13.66 7.04 -7.57
CA LEU A 179 12.49 6.37 -8.12
C LEU A 179 12.83 5.63 -9.41
N SER A 180 12.48 4.35 -9.47
CA SER A 180 12.34 3.59 -10.71
C SER A 180 10.87 3.25 -10.93
N LEU A 181 10.27 3.80 -11.98
CA LEU A 181 8.86 3.65 -12.29
C LEU A 181 8.66 3.00 -13.67
N ILE A 182 7.91 1.91 -13.71
CA ILE A 182 7.28 1.39 -14.92
C ILE A 182 5.81 1.76 -14.86
N TYR A 183 5.36 2.59 -15.79
CA TYR A 183 4.03 3.17 -15.82
C TYR A 183 3.32 2.78 -17.11
N SER A 184 2.29 1.94 -17.02
CA SER A 184 1.50 1.50 -18.18
C SER A 184 0.02 1.38 -17.81
N PRO A 185 -0.62 2.51 -17.42
CA PRO A 185 -2.04 2.54 -17.12
C PRO A 185 -2.89 2.32 -18.38
N HIS A 186 -4.04 1.70 -18.17
CA HIS A 186 -5.11 1.64 -19.16
C HIS A 186 -6.33 2.34 -18.59
N TYR A 187 -6.66 3.52 -19.14
CA TYR A 187 -7.55 4.44 -18.45
C TYR A 187 -8.59 5.10 -19.35
N LYS A 188 -9.76 5.34 -18.75
CA LYS A 188 -10.91 6.02 -19.39
C LYS A 188 -11.52 7.01 -18.38
N GLY A 189 -11.21 8.31 -18.48
CA GLY A 189 -11.60 9.33 -17.48
C GLY A 189 -10.70 10.59 -17.46
N SER A 190 -10.50 11.21 -16.28
CA SER A 190 -9.59 12.37 -16.02
C SER A 190 -8.21 12.01 -15.39
N GLN A 191 -7.31 12.99 -15.21
CA GLN A 191 -5.83 12.90 -15.06
C GLN A 191 -5.21 12.29 -13.78
N ASP A 192 -4.30 11.29 -13.86
CA ASP A 192 -3.47 10.83 -12.71
C ASP A 192 -2.47 11.89 -12.24
N MET A 193 -2.28 11.98 -10.91
CA MET A 193 -1.35 12.92 -10.27
C MET A 193 -0.29 12.21 -9.44
N ALA A 194 0.96 12.36 -9.85
CA ALA A 194 2.12 12.03 -9.02
C ALA A 194 2.80 13.32 -8.56
N LEU A 195 2.84 13.54 -7.24
CA LEU A 195 3.58 14.65 -6.64
C LEU A 195 4.81 14.11 -5.91
N LEU A 196 5.98 14.50 -6.39
CA LEU A 196 7.26 14.13 -5.80
C LEU A 196 7.95 15.38 -5.29
N THR A 197 8.23 15.40 -3.99
CA THR A 197 8.90 16.53 -3.34
C THR A 197 10.14 16.04 -2.63
N GLY A 198 11.32 16.48 -3.09
CA GLY A 198 12.54 16.23 -2.34
C GLY A 198 13.71 17.12 -2.70
N ARG A 199 14.77 17.07 -1.91
CA ARG A 199 15.94 17.92 -2.14
C ARG A 199 16.74 17.40 -3.32
N ASP A 200 17.10 16.12 -3.24
CA ASP A 200 17.91 15.40 -4.21
C ASP A 200 17.01 14.31 -4.82
N LEU A 201 16.72 14.40 -6.12
CA LEU A 201 15.77 13.50 -6.78
C LEU A 201 16.36 12.90 -8.06
N THR A 202 16.37 11.57 -8.10
CA THR A 202 16.73 10.77 -9.27
C THR A 202 15.51 9.96 -9.71
N LEU A 203 15.17 10.06 -11.00
CA LEU A 203 14.01 9.41 -11.59
C LEU A 203 14.41 8.63 -12.84
N SER A 204 14.08 7.34 -12.85
CA SER A 204 14.02 6.51 -14.05
C SER A 204 12.57 6.17 -14.34
N LEU A 205 12.07 6.53 -15.52
CA LEU A 205 10.69 6.29 -15.93
C LEU A 205 10.66 5.56 -17.28
N ILE A 206 9.94 4.45 -17.30
CA ILE A 206 9.43 3.81 -18.51
C ILE A 206 7.93 4.08 -18.56
N ASN A 207 7.49 4.83 -19.58
CA ASN A 207 6.10 5.27 -19.70
C ASN A 207 5.48 4.70 -20.98
N SER A 208 4.43 3.89 -20.86
CA SER A 208 3.72 3.30 -22.00
C SER A 208 2.21 3.23 -21.74
N PRO A 209 1.53 4.38 -21.68
CA PRO A 209 0.17 4.43 -21.23
C PRO A 209 -0.82 4.34 -22.40
N HIS A 210 -2.04 3.87 -22.12
CA HIS A 210 -3.13 3.88 -23.09
C HIS A 210 -4.33 4.63 -22.52
N TYR A 211 -4.55 5.85 -23.01
CA TYR A 211 -5.60 6.74 -22.53
C TYR A 211 -6.72 6.96 -23.55
N GLN A 212 -7.94 7.05 -23.03
CA GLN A 212 -9.05 7.73 -23.68
C GLN A 212 -9.58 8.82 -22.72
N GLY A 213 -9.09 10.06 -22.84
CA GLY A 213 -9.38 11.16 -21.91
C GLY A 213 -8.31 12.27 -21.89
N SER A 214 -8.27 13.06 -20.82
CA SER A 214 -7.23 14.09 -20.60
C SER A 214 -5.90 13.45 -20.12
N PRO A 215 -4.73 13.99 -20.50
CA PRO A 215 -3.43 13.40 -20.16
C PRO A 215 -3.03 13.64 -18.68
N ASP A 216 -2.21 12.73 -18.15
CA ASP A 216 -1.71 12.72 -16.77
C ASP A 216 -0.71 13.84 -16.45
N MET A 217 -0.56 14.16 -15.16
CA MET A 217 0.36 15.18 -14.67
C MET A 217 1.30 14.61 -13.60
N ALA A 218 2.60 14.65 -13.87
CA ALA A 218 3.62 14.48 -12.85
C ALA A 218 4.14 15.86 -12.43
N GLN A 219 4.10 16.17 -11.14
CA GLN A 219 4.74 17.35 -10.57
C GLN A 219 5.97 16.93 -9.76
N LEU A 220 7.13 17.38 -10.23
CA LEU A 220 8.43 17.13 -9.60
C LEU A 220 8.93 18.45 -9.00
N THR A 221 9.12 18.47 -7.69
CA THR A 221 9.68 19.63 -6.99
C THR A 221 10.95 19.19 -6.28
N GLY A 222 12.10 19.69 -6.72
CA GLY A 222 13.35 19.47 -6.03
C GLY A 222 14.46 20.42 -6.40
N ARG A 223 15.51 20.43 -5.57
CA ARG A 223 16.65 21.34 -5.74
C ARG A 223 17.62 20.80 -6.78
N ASP A 224 17.90 19.51 -6.70
CA ASP A 224 18.85 18.80 -7.56
C ASP A 224 18.11 17.63 -8.25
N LEU A 225 17.78 17.81 -9.54
CA LEU A 225 16.94 16.90 -10.34
C LEU A 225 17.76 16.21 -11.43
N THR A 226 17.76 14.87 -11.46
CA THR A 226 18.39 14.07 -12.52
C THR A 226 17.39 13.06 -13.13
N PRO A 227 16.59 13.47 -14.13
CA PRO A 227 15.68 12.56 -14.81
C PRO A 227 16.40 11.77 -15.93
N SER A 228 16.11 10.46 -16.02
CA SER A 228 16.37 9.64 -17.20
C SER A 228 15.05 9.06 -17.71
N LEU A 229 14.67 9.42 -18.93
CA LEU A 229 13.45 8.97 -19.59
C LEU A 229 13.83 8.00 -20.71
N THR A 230 13.21 6.81 -20.73
CA THR A 230 13.37 5.83 -21.83
C THR A 230 11.99 5.37 -22.28
#